data_AF-X1PQ04-F1
#
_entry.id   AF-X1PQ04-F1
#
_cell.length_a   1.000
_cell.length_b   1.000
_cell.length_c   1.000
_cell.angle_alpha   90.00
_cell.angle_beta   90.00
_cell.angle_gamma   90.00
#
_symmetry.space_group_name_H-M   'P 1'
#
loop_
_entity.id
_entity.type
_entity.pdbx_description
1 polymer ?
#
loop_
_entity_poly.entity_id
_entity_poly.type
_entity_poly.pdbx_seq_one_letter_code
_entity_poly.pdbx_strand_id
1 'polypeptide(L)' 'MSRQPDDQKKHWNITGVAIPAGVLIGLGVGFLINNIAAGLFLGLGGGFLVMMIGMLI' A
#
# COMPACT_ATOMS: atom_id res chain seq x y z
N MET A 1 6.64 28.28 -22.63
CA MET A 1 7.01 27.05 -21.89
C MET A 1 5.78 26.50 -21.20
N SER A 2 5.16 25.46 -21.77
CA SER A 2 3.96 24.81 -21.24
C SER A 2 4.36 23.91 -20.07
N ARG A 3 3.77 24.13 -18.89
CA ARG A 3 4.03 23.33 -17.68
C ARG A 3 3.60 21.88 -17.94
N GLN A 4 4.55 20.96 -18.06
CA GLN A 4 4.29 19.52 -18.12
C GLN A 4 3.69 19.05 -16.79
N PRO A 5 2.46 18.52 -16.75
CA PRO A 5 1.88 17.90 -15.58
C PRO A 5 2.13 16.37 -15.60
N ASP A 6 3.30 15.94 -16.09
CA ASP A 6 3.57 14.53 -16.39
C ASP A 6 4.14 13.72 -15.21
N ASP A 7 4.76 14.37 -14.23
CA ASP A 7 5.34 13.68 -13.06
C ASP A 7 4.35 13.43 -11.92
N GLN A 8 3.32 14.27 -11.76
CA GLN A 8 2.36 14.18 -10.64
C GLN A 8 1.45 12.93 -10.72
N LYS A 9 1.16 12.44 -11.93
CA LYS A 9 0.23 11.32 -12.15
C LYS A 9 0.83 9.93 -11.87
N LYS A 10 2.15 9.81 -11.89
CA LYS A 10 2.84 8.52 -11.69
C LYS A 10 2.94 8.14 -10.21
N HIS A 11 3.12 9.13 -9.34
CA HIS A 11 3.21 8.93 -7.90
C HIS A 11 1.86 8.44 -7.33
N TRP A 12 0.75 9.07 -7.71
CA TRP A 12 -0.59 8.75 -7.19
C TRP A 12 -1.05 7.32 -7.51
N ASN A 13 -0.62 6.76 -8.65
CA ASN A 13 -0.94 5.37 -9.01
C ASN A 13 -0.25 4.36 -8.08
N ILE A 14 0.98 4.62 -7.65
CA ILE A 14 1.71 3.71 -6.75
C ILE A 14 1.07 3.74 -5.35
N THR A 15 0.66 4.93 -4.91
CA THR A 15 -0.03 5.15 -3.65
C THR A 15 -1.38 4.40 -3.57
N GLY A 16 -2.13 4.38 -4.68
CA GLY A 16 -3.43 3.68 -4.75
C GLY A 16 -3.35 2.16 -4.73
N VAL A 17 -2.19 1.57 -5.06
CA VAL A 17 -2.01 0.11 -5.13
C VAL A 17 -1.41 -0.46 -3.83
N ALA A 18 -0.73 0.36 -3.02
CA ALA A 18 -0.11 -0.07 -1.77
C ALA A 18 -1.12 -0.62 -0.73
N ILE A 19 -2.31 -0.02 -0.63
CA ILE A 19 -3.37 -0.47 0.28
C ILE A 19 -3.94 -1.85 -0.14
N PRO A 20 -4.45 -2.04 -1.36
CA PRO A 20 -4.96 -3.35 -1.78
C PRO A 20 -3.86 -4.42 -1.82
N ALA A 21 -2.62 -4.07 -2.19
CA ALA A 21 -1.49 -5.00 -2.10
C ALA A 21 -1.20 -5.40 -0.65
N GLY A 22 -1.20 -4.45 0.28
CA GLY A 22 -1.05 -4.71 1.71
C GLY A 22 -2.14 -5.63 2.26
N VAL A 23 -3.41 -5.40 1.91
CA VAL A 23 -4.53 -6.28 2.29
C VAL A 23 -4.33 -7.70 1.79
N LEU A 24 -3.96 -7.87 0.52
CA LEU A 24 -3.76 -9.21 -0.08
C LEU A 24 -2.59 -9.95 0.56
N ILE A 25 -1.47 -9.26 0.81
CA ILE A 25 -0.33 -9.84 1.51
C ILE A 25 -0.71 -10.19 2.95
N GLY A 26 -1.44 -9.31 3.64
CA GLY A 26 -1.93 -9.55 4.98
C GLY A 26 -2.87 -10.74 5.09
N LEU A 27 -3.79 -10.89 4.13
CA LEU A 27 -4.67 -12.05 4.04
C LEU A 27 -3.88 -13.34 3.82
N GLY A 28 -2.90 -13.33 2.90
CA GLY A 28 -2.05 -14.50 2.65
C GLY A 28 -1.22 -14.90 3.88
N VAL A 29 -0.59 -13.93 4.54
CA VAL A 29 0.20 -14.17 5.76
C VAL A 29 -0.69 -14.58 6.93
N GLY A 30 -1.86 -13.96 7.10
CA GLY A 30 -2.84 -14.32 8.13
C GLY A 30 -3.43 -15.70 7.94
N PHE A 31 -3.61 -16.13 6.69
CA PHE A 31 -4.02 -17.49 6.36
C PHE A 31 -2.95 -18.51 6.74
N LEU A 32 -1.67 -18.21 6.49
CA LEU A 32 -0.54 -19.09 6.87
C LEU A 32 -0.38 -19.28 8.38
N ILE A 33 -0.69 -18.25 9.17
CA ILE A 33 -0.56 -18.27 10.64
C ILE A 33 -1.88 -18.71 11.32
N ASN A 34 -2.90 -19.07 10.52
CA ASN A 34 -4.26 -19.40 11.00
C ASN A 34 -4.88 -18.28 11.86
N ASN A 35 -4.44 -17.04 11.62
CA ASN A 35 -4.89 -15.84 12.29
C ASN A 35 -5.10 -14.72 11.26
N ILE A 36 -6.23 -14.83 10.55
CA ILE A 36 -6.59 -13.94 9.46
C ILE A 36 -6.72 -12.50 9.95
N ALA A 37 -7.26 -12.28 11.15
CA ALA A 37 -7.37 -10.95 11.73
C ALA A 37 -5.99 -10.30 11.91
N ALA A 38 -5.03 -11.01 12.51
CA ALA A 38 -3.67 -10.50 12.71
C ALA A 38 -2.97 -10.22 11.37
N GLY A 39 -3.12 -11.12 10.39
CA GLY A 39 -2.57 -10.90 9.06
C GLY A 39 -3.19 -9.71 8.34
N LEU A 40 -4.50 -9.53 8.41
CA LEU A 40 -5.20 -8.39 7.81
C LEU A 40 -4.75 -7.07 8.44
N PHE A 41 -4.61 -7.02 9.76
CA PHE A 41 -4.11 -5.84 10.47
C PHE A 41 -2.64 -5.54 10.13
N LEU A 42 -1.79 -6.57 10.02
CA LEU A 42 -0.41 -6.40 9.58
C LEU A 42 -0.31 -5.97 8.11
N GLY A 43 -1.16 -6.50 7.24
CA GLY A 43 -1.18 -6.14 5.83
C GLY A 43 -1.73 -4.75 5.55
N LEU A 44 -2.87 -4.39 6.17
CA LEU A 44 -3.41 -3.03 6.10
C LEU A 44 -2.49 -2.04 6.77
N GLY A 45 -2.03 -2.33 7.98
CA GLY A 45 -1.11 -1.48 8.72
C GLY A 45 0.21 -1.29 7.99
N GLY A 46 0.80 -2.37 7.47
CA GLY A 46 2.04 -2.33 6.69
C GLY A 46 1.89 -1.63 5.34
N GLY A 47 0.80 -1.90 4.60
CA GLY A 47 0.49 -1.22 3.34
C GLY A 47 0.24 0.28 3.52
N PHE A 48 -0.45 0.66 4.61
CA PHE A 48 -0.64 2.05 4.99
C PHE A 48 0.68 2.73 5.40
N LEU A 49 1.56 2.02 6.12
CA LEU A 49 2.86 2.52 6.52
C LEU A 49 3.77 2.78 5.30
N VAL A 50 3.82 1.84 4.35
CA VAL A 50 4.58 2.01 3.10
C VAL A 50 4.03 3.16 2.27
N MET A 51 2.71 3.29 2.19
CA MET A 51 2.06 4.42 1.53
C MET A 51 2.43 5.76 2.20
N MET A 52 2.38 5.82 3.54
CA MET A 52 2.71 7.02 4.30
C MET A 52 4.18 7.42 4.12
N ILE A 53 5.10 6.45 4.18
CA ILE A 53 6.53 6.68 3.94
C ILE A 53 6.77 7.10 2.49
N GLY A 54 6.14 6.44 1.53
CA GLY A 54 6.26 6.77 0.11
C GLY A 54 5.72 8.16 -0.24
N MET A 55 4.75 8.67 0.51
CA MET A 55 4.20 10.02 0.35
C MET A 55 4.96 11.09 1.14
N LEU A 56 5.73 10.70 2.17
CA LEU A 56 6.56 11.59 2.97
C LEU A 56 7.93 11.90 2.32
N ILE A 57 8.41 10.99 1.47
CA ILE A 57 9.68 11.10 0.71
C ILE A 57 9.41 11.70 -0.66
#